data_AF-A0A0L9VNU3-F1
#
_entry.id   AF-A0A0L9VNU3-F1
#
_cell.length_a   1.000
_cell.length_b   1.000
_cell.length_c   1.000
_cell.angle_alpha   90.00
_cell.angle_beta   90.00
_cell.angle_gamma   90.00
#
_symmetry.space_group_name_H-M   'P 1'
#
loop_
_entity.id
_entity.type
_entity.pdbx_description
1 polymer ?
#
loop_
_entity_poly.entity_id
_entity_poly.type
_entity_poly.pdbx_seq_one_letter_code
_entity_poly.pdbx_strand_id
1 'polypeptide(L)'
;MVYANNNMLKKGKDLVRRMADSGTNIGPLTWNALVQLYIQAGEVEKADSILLKAIHRYNVQPMFSTYMAVLWQYAKRGDVHNSEKIFHAMRNSGYTSRISQFEALIQAYINAKVPAYGIRERMKTDNIFRNKLVANRLVQVDAFKKNALSDLLD
;
A
#
# COMPACT_ATOMS: atom_id res chain seq x y z
N MET A 1 -24.89 -5.78 7.82
CA MET A 1 -23.41 -5.70 7.73
C MET A 1 -22.81 -4.46 8.39
N VAL A 2 -23.35 -3.24 8.19
CA VAL A 2 -22.83 -2.00 8.78
C VAL A 2 -22.74 -2.02 10.33
N TYR A 3 -23.76 -2.55 11.02
CA TYR A 3 -23.75 -2.64 12.49
C TYR A 3 -22.63 -3.52 13.06
N ALA A 4 -22.28 -4.62 12.39
CA ALA A 4 -21.21 -5.52 12.82
C ALA A 4 -19.84 -4.85 12.68
N ASN A 5 -19.61 -4.14 11.58
CA ASN A 5 -18.37 -3.39 11.35
C ASN A 5 -18.21 -2.27 12.39
N ASN A 6 -19.29 -1.57 12.75
CA ASN A 6 -19.25 -0.52 13.76
C ASN A 6 -18.90 -1.08 15.16
N ASN A 7 -19.46 -2.23 15.54
CA ASN A 7 -19.15 -2.88 16.81
C ASN A 7 -17.69 -3.38 16.85
N MET A 8 -17.21 -3.99 15.76
CA MET A 8 -15.81 -4.43 15.66
C MET A 8 -14.85 -3.23 15.67
N LEU A 9 -15.18 -2.14 14.98
CA LEU A 9 -14.37 -0.91 14.98
C LEU A 9 -14.28 -0.28 16.37
N LYS A 10 -15.39 -0.27 17.12
CA LYS A 10 -15.40 0.19 18.52
C LYS A 10 -14.46 -0.68 19.38
N LYS A 11 -14.57 -2.01 19.28
CA LYS A 11 -13.67 -2.94 19.97
C LYS A 11 -12.20 -2.74 19.58
N GLY A 12 -11.92 -2.46 18.31
CA GLY A 12 -10.58 -2.15 17.83
C GLY A 12 -10.01 -0.85 18.44
N LYS A 13 -10.84 0.21 18.51
CA LYS A 13 -10.47 1.46 19.19
C LYS A 13 -10.19 1.25 20.68
N ASP A 14 -11.06 0.50 21.36
CA ASP A 14 -10.89 0.16 22.77
C ASP A 14 -9.66 -0.72 23.01
N LEU A 15 -9.33 -1.61 22.07
CA LEU A 15 -8.10 -2.39 22.13
C LEU A 15 -6.89 -1.46 22.04
N VAL A 16 -6.83 -0.57 21.03
CA VAL A 16 -5.72 0.39 20.84
C VAL A 16 -5.50 1.26 22.06
N ARG A 17 -6.58 1.76 22.67
CA ARG A 17 -6.51 2.52 23.93
C ARG A 17 -5.90 1.68 25.05
N ARG A 18 -6.41 0.46 25.25
CA ARG A 18 -5.87 -0.44 26.28
C ARG A 18 -4.39 -0.75 26.07
N MET A 19 -3.91 -0.95 24.84
CA MET A 19 -2.46 -1.15 24.60
C MET A 19 -1.61 0.05 25.01
N ALA A 20 -2.15 1.26 24.81
CA ALA A 20 -1.45 2.49 25.17
C ALA A 20 -1.34 2.61 26.70
N ASP A 21 -2.35 2.13 27.43
CA ASP A 21 -2.44 2.22 28.89
C ASP A 21 -1.72 1.06 29.60
N SER A 22 -1.74 -0.16 29.04
CA SER A 22 -1.28 -1.38 29.73
C SER A 22 0.16 -1.80 29.41
N GLY A 23 0.83 -1.14 28.46
CA GLY A 23 2.20 -1.49 28.05
C GLY A 23 2.36 -2.92 27.51
N THR A 24 1.26 -3.60 27.17
CA THR A 24 1.27 -5.00 26.77
C THR A 24 2.00 -5.16 25.42
N ASN A 25 2.92 -6.11 25.35
CA ASN A 25 3.62 -6.44 24.12
C ASN A 25 2.65 -7.14 23.16
N ILE A 26 2.40 -6.52 22.00
CA ILE A 26 1.38 -6.95 21.05
C ILE A 26 2.05 -7.41 19.77
N GLY A 27 1.80 -8.67 19.42
CA GLY A 27 2.43 -9.31 18.28
C GLY A 27 1.94 -8.79 16.93
N PRO A 28 2.67 -9.11 15.83
CA PRO A 28 2.34 -8.68 14.47
C PRO A 28 0.93 -9.05 14.00
N LEU A 29 0.38 -10.18 14.47
CA LEU A 29 -0.97 -10.65 14.11
C LEU A 29 -2.07 -9.70 14.57
N THR A 30 -1.95 -9.16 15.78
CA THR A 30 -2.94 -8.23 16.33
C THR A 30 -2.89 -6.89 15.60
N TRP A 31 -1.68 -6.38 15.31
CA TRP A 31 -1.51 -5.19 14.48
C TRP A 31 -2.10 -5.38 13.09
N ASN A 32 -1.87 -6.53 12.46
CA ASN A 32 -2.49 -6.86 11.19
C ASN A 32 -4.03 -6.83 11.27
N ALA A 33 -4.62 -7.46 12.28
CA ALA A 33 -6.07 -7.47 12.46
C ALA A 33 -6.66 -6.06 12.62
N LEU A 34 -5.98 -5.17 13.34
CA LEU A 34 -6.40 -3.77 13.50
C LEU A 34 -6.32 -3.00 12.19
N VAL A 35 -5.23 -3.14 11.44
CA VAL A 35 -5.09 -2.51 10.12
C VAL A 35 -6.20 -2.97 9.18
N GLN A 36 -6.48 -4.28 9.12
CA GLN A 36 -7.57 -4.84 8.31
C GLN A 36 -8.93 -4.28 8.73
N LEU A 37 -9.19 -4.18 10.03
CA LEU A 37 -10.43 -3.63 10.56
C LEU A 37 -10.66 -2.18 10.11
N TYR A 38 -9.64 -1.32 10.20
CA TYR A 38 -9.76 0.07 9.72
C TYR A 38 -9.92 0.15 8.20
N ILE A 39 -9.24 -0.70 7.44
CA ILE A 39 -9.44 -0.82 5.99
C ILE A 39 -10.88 -1.21 5.65
N GLN A 40 -11.44 -2.20 6.35
CA GLN A 40 -12.83 -2.66 6.15
C GLN A 40 -13.86 -1.59 6.53
N ALA A 41 -13.51 -0.70 7.46
CA ALA A 41 -14.31 0.48 7.80
C ALA A 41 -14.13 1.65 6.82
N GLY A 42 -13.26 1.52 5.81
CA GLY A 42 -12.93 2.59 4.86
C GLY A 42 -11.97 3.65 5.39
N GLU A 43 -11.51 3.52 6.63
CA GLU A 43 -10.63 4.47 7.32
C GLU A 43 -9.13 4.16 7.04
N VAL A 44 -8.73 4.21 5.76
CA VAL A 44 -7.38 3.80 5.29
C VAL A 44 -6.27 4.63 5.92
N GLU A 45 -6.48 5.92 6.13
CA GLU A 45 -5.52 6.83 6.77
C GLU A 45 -5.27 6.43 8.23
N LYS A 46 -6.31 5.95 8.92
CA LYS A 46 -6.16 5.40 10.27
C LYS A 46 -5.46 4.05 10.23
N ALA A 47 -5.72 3.23 9.22
CA ALA A 47 -4.99 1.99 9.01
C ALA A 47 -3.48 2.23 8.81
N ASP A 48 -3.09 3.24 8.02
CA ASP A 48 -1.69 3.68 7.88
C ASP A 48 -1.12 4.18 9.22
N SER A 49 -1.86 5.02 9.95
CA SER A 49 -1.43 5.49 11.28
C SER A 49 -1.20 4.35 12.27
N ILE A 50 -2.05 3.32 12.28
CA ILE A 50 -1.90 2.13 13.13
C ILE A 50 -0.67 1.31 12.71
N LEU A 51 -0.46 1.15 11.40
CA LEU A 51 0.73 0.49 10.86
C LEU A 51 2.02 1.20 11.30
N LEU A 52 2.08 2.53 11.15
CA LEU A 52 3.23 3.35 11.58
C LEU A 52 3.45 3.30 13.09
N LYS A 53 2.38 3.28 13.90
CA LYS A 53 2.50 3.09 15.35
C LYS A 53 3.15 1.75 15.70
N ALA A 54 2.76 0.66 15.03
CA ALA A 54 3.36 -0.66 15.26
C ALA A 54 4.88 -0.61 15.06
N ILE A 55 5.33 0.05 13.97
CA ILE A 55 6.75 0.16 13.62
C ILE A 55 7.50 1.08 14.60
N HIS A 56 7.06 2.33 14.75
CA HIS A 56 7.88 3.35 15.40
C HIS A 56 7.72 3.40 16.92
N ARG A 57 6.54 3.05 17.44
CA ARG A 57 6.26 3.15 18.88
C ARG A 57 6.42 1.82 19.60
N TYR A 58 6.06 0.72 18.93
CA TYR A 58 6.07 -0.61 19.54
C TYR A 58 7.19 -1.50 19.00
N ASN A 59 8.01 -0.99 18.06
CA ASN A 59 9.13 -1.71 17.45
C ASN A 59 8.74 -3.10 16.92
N VAL A 60 7.51 -3.21 16.40
CA VAL A 60 6.98 -4.44 15.80
C VAL A 60 7.20 -4.38 14.31
N GLN A 61 7.78 -5.42 13.73
CA GLN A 61 7.83 -5.60 12.28
C GLN A 61 6.46 -6.11 11.79
N PRO A 62 5.65 -5.28 11.10
CA PRO A 62 4.35 -5.71 10.60
C PRO A 62 4.51 -6.73 9.48
N MET A 63 3.49 -7.56 9.27
CA MET A 63 3.54 -8.59 8.24
C MET A 63 3.55 -7.98 6.83
N PHE A 64 4.18 -8.66 5.88
CA PHE A 64 4.13 -8.30 4.46
C PHE A 64 2.69 -8.08 3.96
N SER A 65 1.76 -8.94 4.36
CA SER A 65 0.34 -8.84 4.00
C SER A 65 -0.33 -7.59 4.57
N THR A 66 0.09 -7.11 5.74
CA THR A 66 -0.43 -5.89 6.37
C THR A 66 -0.08 -4.66 5.54
N TYR A 67 1.18 -4.51 5.16
CA TYR A 67 1.63 -3.44 4.26
C TYR A 67 0.94 -3.52 2.90
N MET A 68 0.85 -4.72 2.31
CA MET A 68 0.16 -4.93 1.03
C MET A 68 -1.29 -4.49 1.07
N ALA A 69 -2.00 -4.76 2.17
CA ALA A 69 -3.38 -4.33 2.30
C ALA A 69 -3.51 -2.79 2.24
N VAL A 70 -2.66 -2.06 2.96
CA VAL A 70 -2.65 -0.58 2.93
C VAL A 70 -2.23 -0.07 1.55
N LEU A 71 -1.18 -0.64 0.94
CA LEU A 71 -0.72 -0.26 -0.39
C LEU A 71 -1.82 -0.39 -1.44
N TRP A 72 -2.53 -1.52 -1.45
CA TRP A 72 -3.62 -1.75 -2.40
C TRP A 72 -4.79 -0.79 -2.21
N GLN A 73 -5.06 -0.33 -0.99
CA GLN A 73 -6.10 0.67 -0.76
C GLN A 73 -5.72 2.03 -1.34
N TYR A 74 -4.48 2.49 -1.13
CA TYR A 74 -4.00 3.71 -1.78
C TYR A 74 -3.96 3.57 -3.30
N ALA A 75 -3.52 2.41 -3.82
CA ALA A 75 -3.49 2.15 -5.25
C ALA A 75 -4.89 2.22 -5.89
N LYS A 76 -5.90 1.66 -5.24
CA LYS A 76 -7.30 1.76 -5.70
C LYS A 76 -7.81 3.20 -5.79
N ARG A 77 -7.32 4.08 -4.91
CA ARG A 77 -7.66 5.51 -4.89
C ARG A 77 -6.84 6.34 -5.87
N GLY A 78 -5.83 5.76 -6.52
CA GLY A 78 -4.87 6.52 -7.34
C GLY A 78 -3.95 7.42 -6.52
N ASP A 79 -3.79 7.15 -5.23
CA ASP A 79 -2.92 7.95 -4.36
C ASP A 79 -1.47 7.48 -4.48
N VAL A 80 -0.79 7.99 -5.51
CA VAL A 80 0.60 7.64 -5.83
C VAL A 80 1.55 7.96 -4.68
N HIS A 81 1.36 9.11 -4.02
CA HIS A 81 2.25 9.55 -2.95
C HIS A 81 2.24 8.57 -1.77
N ASN A 82 1.06 8.23 -1.26
CA ASN A 82 0.95 7.29 -0.15
C ASN A 82 1.28 5.84 -0.59
N SER A 83 1.02 5.48 -1.85
CA SER A 83 1.48 4.19 -2.39
C SER A 83 3.01 4.06 -2.39
N GLU A 84 3.74 5.06 -2.86
CA GLU A 84 5.22 5.07 -2.81
C GLU A 84 5.73 5.05 -1.37
N LYS A 85 5.12 5.83 -0.48
CA LYS A 85 5.49 5.85 0.95
C LYS A 85 5.39 4.46 1.57
N ILE A 86 4.31 3.71 1.33
CA ILE A 86 4.16 2.34 1.82
C ILE A 86 5.16 1.39 1.17
N PHE A 87 5.39 1.51 -0.14
CA PHE A 87 6.39 0.72 -0.87
C PHE A 87 7.79 0.87 -0.25
N HIS A 88 8.19 2.11 0.04
CA HIS A 88 9.46 2.40 0.71
C HIS A 88 9.49 1.91 2.17
N ALA A 89 8.40 2.06 2.92
CA ALA A 89 8.30 1.53 4.28
C ALA A 89 8.51 0.01 4.34
N MET A 90 8.01 -0.73 3.34
CA MET A 90 8.25 -2.18 3.23
C MET A 90 9.74 -2.49 3.02
N ARG A 91 10.41 -1.77 2.11
CA ARG A 91 11.86 -1.95 1.88
C ARG A 91 12.67 -1.62 3.14
N ASN A 92 12.35 -0.52 3.80
CA ASN A 92 13.02 -0.11 5.04
C ASN A 92 12.80 -1.11 6.19
N SER A 93 11.69 -1.86 6.14
CA SER A 93 11.40 -2.97 7.06
C SER A 93 12.07 -4.29 6.67
N GLY A 94 12.99 -4.28 5.70
CA GLY A 94 13.75 -5.44 5.26
C GLY A 94 13.03 -6.37 4.27
N TYR A 95 11.84 -5.99 3.76
CA TYR A 95 11.16 -6.81 2.76
C TYR A 95 11.76 -6.62 1.38
N THR A 96 12.28 -7.70 0.79
CA THR A 96 12.69 -7.74 -0.62
C THR A 96 11.50 -7.41 -1.51
N SER A 97 11.74 -6.57 -2.52
CA SER A 97 10.75 -6.26 -3.54
C SER A 97 10.25 -7.53 -4.24
N ARG A 98 8.94 -7.58 -4.51
CA ARG A 98 8.23 -8.64 -5.22
C ARG A 98 7.36 -8.02 -6.29
N ILE A 99 6.96 -8.83 -7.27
CA ILE A 99 6.07 -8.39 -8.35
C ILE A 99 4.76 -7.78 -7.83
N SER A 100 4.20 -8.29 -6.73
CA SER A 100 2.95 -7.79 -6.17
C SER A 100 3.02 -6.35 -5.67
N GLN A 101 4.17 -5.92 -5.13
CA GLN A 101 4.39 -4.53 -4.72
C GLN A 101 4.39 -3.60 -5.94
N PHE A 102 5.09 -3.99 -7.00
CA PHE A 102 5.12 -3.23 -8.25
C PHE A 102 3.76 -3.23 -8.96
N GLU A 103 3.01 -4.33 -8.93
CA GLU A 103 1.65 -4.41 -9.49
C GLU A 103 0.71 -3.40 -8.83
N ALA A 104 0.76 -3.29 -7.49
CA ALA A 104 -0.04 -2.33 -6.75
C ALA A 104 0.42 -0.90 -7.04
N LEU A 105 1.74 -0.66 -7.08
CA LEU A 105 2.29 0.66 -7.37
C LEU A 105 1.90 1.14 -8.78
N ILE A 106 2.10 0.30 -9.81
CA ILE A 106 1.68 0.60 -11.19
C ILE A 106 0.16 0.85 -11.24
N GLN A 107 -0.65 0.09 -10.50
CA GLN A 107 -2.10 0.33 -10.45
C GLN A 107 -2.42 1.72 -9.87
N ALA A 108 -1.67 2.20 -8.88
CA ALA A 108 -1.81 3.55 -8.34
C ALA A 108 -1.60 4.59 -9.44
N TYR A 109 -0.51 4.47 -10.21
CA TYR A 109 -0.21 5.35 -11.34
C TYR A 109 -1.29 5.31 -12.43
N ILE A 110 -1.79 4.13 -12.78
CA ILE A 110 -2.91 3.96 -13.73
C ILE A 110 -4.14 4.73 -13.24
N ASN A 111 -4.53 4.52 -11.99
CA ASN A 111 -5.74 5.13 -11.43
C ASN A 111 -5.61 6.64 -11.26
N ALA A 112 -4.39 7.13 -10.99
CA ALA A 112 -4.07 8.55 -10.95
C ALA A 112 -4.02 9.20 -12.35
N LYS A 113 -3.99 8.40 -13.42
CA LYS A 113 -3.77 8.84 -14.81
C LYS A 113 -2.47 9.64 -14.98
N VAL A 114 -1.43 9.24 -14.25
CA VAL A 114 -0.10 9.85 -14.32
C VAL A 114 0.93 8.83 -14.80
N PRO A 115 1.94 9.27 -15.57
CA PRO A 115 3.02 8.40 -16.00
C PRO A 115 3.89 7.91 -14.82
N ALA A 116 4.36 6.67 -14.91
CA ALA A 116 5.23 6.06 -13.90
C ALA A 116 6.70 6.10 -14.36
N TYR A 117 7.32 7.27 -14.28
CA TYR A 117 8.71 7.47 -14.73
C TYR A 117 9.68 6.51 -14.06
N GLY A 118 10.56 5.90 -14.85
CA GLY A 118 11.61 5.00 -14.36
C GLY A 118 11.12 3.68 -13.74
N ILE A 119 9.81 3.39 -13.73
CA ILE A 119 9.28 2.17 -13.09
C ILE A 119 9.85 0.90 -13.72
N ARG A 120 10.11 0.91 -15.03
CA ARG A 120 10.72 -0.20 -15.77
C ARG A 120 12.16 -0.45 -15.30
N GLU A 121 12.93 0.60 -15.10
CA GLU A 121 14.32 0.49 -14.62
C GLU A 121 14.35 0.07 -13.15
N ARG A 122 13.47 0.63 -12.30
CA ARG A 122 13.30 0.19 -10.91
C ARG A 122 13.00 -1.30 -10.80
N MET A 123 12.10 -1.81 -11.65
CA MET A 123 11.79 -3.25 -11.69
C MET A 123 12.98 -4.10 -12.11
N LYS A 124 13.80 -3.65 -13.08
CA LYS A 124 15.02 -4.36 -13.49
C LYS A 124 16.08 -4.35 -12.38
N THR A 125 16.31 -3.22 -11.74
CA THR A 125 17.26 -3.09 -10.61
C THR A 125 16.89 -4.03 -9.47
N ASP A 126 15.60 -4.23 -9.25
CA ASP A 126 15.09 -5.16 -8.24
C ASP A 126 15.02 -6.63 -8.72
N ASN A 127 15.52 -6.95 -9.91
CA ASN A 127 15.44 -8.28 -10.54
C ASN A 127 14.00 -8.84 -10.66
N ILE A 128 13.02 -7.96 -10.90
CA ILE A 128 11.61 -8.36 -11.03
C ILE A 128 11.31 -8.73 -12.48
N PHE A 129 11.09 -10.02 -12.72
CA PHE A 129 10.66 -10.53 -14.02
C PHE A 129 9.20 -10.18 -14.29
N ARG A 130 8.96 -9.45 -15.39
CA ARG A 130 7.62 -9.02 -15.82
C ARG A 130 6.76 -10.25 -16.16
N ASN A 131 5.55 -10.32 -15.59
CA ASN A 131 4.49 -11.21 -16.08
C ASN A 131 3.63 -10.47 -17.14
N LYS A 132 2.72 -11.19 -17.83
CA LYS A 132 1.82 -10.60 -18.84
C LYS A 132 0.99 -9.44 -18.28
N LEU A 133 0.49 -9.57 -17.04
CA LEU A 133 -0.33 -8.56 -16.38
C LEU A 133 0.43 -7.23 -16.20
N VAL A 134 1.64 -7.29 -15.64
CA VAL A 134 2.49 -6.12 -15.43
C VAL A 134 2.91 -5.52 -16.76
N ALA A 135 3.26 -6.33 -17.76
CA ALA A 135 3.60 -5.82 -19.09
C ALA A 135 2.46 -5.00 -19.71
N ASN A 136 1.22 -5.48 -19.64
CA ASN A 136 0.05 -4.77 -20.15
C ASN A 136 -0.24 -3.47 -19.37
N ARG A 137 -0.03 -3.50 -18.05
CA ARG A 137 -0.21 -2.31 -17.18
C ARG A 137 0.87 -1.25 -17.42
N LEU A 138 2.10 -1.64 -17.67
CA LEU A 138 3.21 -0.72 -17.97
C LEU A 138 2.95 0.12 -19.23
N VAL A 139 2.22 -0.41 -20.21
CA VAL A 139 1.82 0.34 -21.43
C VAL A 139 0.83 1.47 -21.11
N GLN A 140 0.06 1.35 -20.03
CA GLN A 140 -0.92 2.37 -19.63
C GLN A 140 -0.28 3.54 -18.89
N VAL A 141 0.85 3.31 -18.22
CA VAL A 141 1.60 4.32 -17.45
C VAL A 141 2.85 4.80 -18.18
N ASP A 142 2.95 4.49 -19.47
CA ASP A 142 4.10 4.85 -20.29
C ASP A 142 4.12 6.35 -20.52
N ALA A 143 5.18 7.01 -20.05
CA ALA A 143 5.38 8.43 -20.24
C ALA A 143 5.55 8.84 -21.71
N PHE A 144 5.97 7.89 -22.56
CA PHE A 144 6.27 8.12 -23.97
C PHE A 144 5.19 7.60 -24.90
N LYS A 145 4.01 7.27 -24.38
CA LYS A 145 2.85 7.02 -25.23
C LYS A 145 2.57 8.34 -25.96
N LYS A 146 3.05 8.44 -27.20
CA LYS A 146 2.71 9.51 -28.13
C LYS A 146 1.22 9.72 -28.04
N ASN A 147 0.81 10.88 -27.51
CA ASN A 147 -0.54 11.33 -27.76
C ASN A 147 -0.65 11.38 -29.28
N ALA A 148 -1.68 10.78 -29.87
CA ALA A 148 -1.95 10.88 -31.30
C ALA A 148 -2.11 12.35 -31.80
N LEU A 149 -1.95 13.34 -30.91
CA LEU A 149 -1.84 14.77 -31.15
C LEU A 149 -0.40 15.25 -31.48
N SER A 150 0.67 14.57 -31.06
CA SER A 150 2.05 14.98 -31.38
C SER A 150 2.41 14.67 -32.84
N ASP A 151 1.87 13.59 -33.39
CA ASP A 151 2.08 13.17 -34.78
C ASP A 151 1.17 13.94 -35.78
N LEU A 152 0.39 14.91 -35.29
CA LEU A 152 -0.51 15.78 -36.08
C LEU A 152 0.02 17.22 -36.18
N LEU A 153 1.18 17.50 -35.59
CA LEU A 153 1.82 18.83 -35.58
C LEU A 153 3.27 18.83 -36.10
N ASP A 154 3.75 17.71 -36.66
CA ASP A 154 4.98 17.61 -37.47
C ASP A 154 4.60 17.37 -38.95
#